data_AF-A0A0F9UDN0-F1
#
_entry.id   AF-A0A0F9UDN0-F1
#
_cell.length_a   1.000
_cell.length_b   1.000
_cell.length_c   1.000
_cell.angle_alpha   90.00
_cell.angle_beta   90.00
_cell.angle_gamma   90.00
#
_symmetry.space_group_name_H-M   'P 1'
#
loop_
_entity.id
_entity.type
_entity.pdbx_description
1 polymer ?
#
loop_
_entity_poly.entity_id
_entity_poly.type
_entity_poly.pdbx_seq_one_letter_code
_entity_poly.pdbx_strand_id
1 'polypeptide(L)'
;MTKPSLLETILRHMRPSKIVMPSFYWRYTFLEFPELQTAKGIYQRNGQSVWEHTMNVIDRLSDKTDIALLAGLFHDLGKCKIPPMDDPSLPRFPGHPIASANIAENTLALWGGRDYLIDRVSRIVSTHMYDISNATREKTIRKFVADVGQDNIENWFDVRIADSSSYSFYSNQKQRKHRSAKESYYSRYIEPFHKVVMSYLEKQPKTDQPKFTCPVTGMQIEGGDD
;
A
#
# COMPACT_ATOMS: atom_id res chain seq x y z
N MET A 1 7.23 24.49 -22.74
CA MET A 1 7.15 23.27 -21.91
C MET A 1 6.33 23.59 -20.68
N THR A 2 5.28 22.84 -20.39
CA THR A 2 4.46 23.00 -19.17
C THR A 2 5.28 22.60 -17.94
N LYS A 3 5.14 23.36 -16.84
CA LYS A 3 5.81 23.05 -15.56
C LYS A 3 5.29 21.69 -15.05
N PRO A 4 6.17 20.78 -14.59
CA PRO A 4 5.74 19.49 -14.07
C PRO A 4 4.85 19.66 -12.84
N SER A 5 3.91 18.73 -12.63
CA SER A 5 3.10 18.72 -11.41
C SER A 5 3.98 18.43 -10.18
N LEU A 6 3.45 18.71 -8.99
CA LEU A 6 4.14 18.37 -7.75
C LEU A 6 4.37 16.86 -7.67
N LEU A 7 3.38 16.05 -8.05
CA LEU A 7 3.50 14.59 -8.08
C LEU A 7 4.60 14.11 -9.02
N GLU A 8 4.69 14.66 -10.23
CA GLU A 8 5.76 14.32 -11.17
C GLU A 8 7.15 14.64 -10.59
N THR A 9 7.25 15.76 -9.86
CA THR A 9 8.49 16.16 -9.19
C THR A 9 8.83 15.19 -8.06
N ILE A 10 7.87 14.82 -7.22
CA ILE A 10 8.03 13.82 -6.16
C ILE A 10 8.48 12.48 -6.74
N LEU A 11 7.79 11.96 -7.76
CA LEU A 11 8.11 10.69 -8.39
C LEU A 11 9.52 10.67 -8.99
N ARG A 12 9.98 11.77 -9.60
CA ARG A 12 11.36 11.87 -10.09
C ARG A 12 12.40 11.75 -8.99
N HIS A 13 12.12 12.26 -7.79
CA HIS A 13 13.01 12.12 -6.63
C HIS A 13 12.89 10.75 -5.95
N MET A 14 11.70 10.16 -5.98
CA MET A 14 11.46 8.83 -5.42
C MET A 14 11.96 7.71 -6.32
N ARG A 15 12.13 7.93 -7.63
CA ARG A 15 12.76 6.93 -8.50
C ARG A 15 14.24 6.85 -8.15
N PRO A 16 14.73 5.68 -7.73
CA PRO A 16 16.09 5.54 -7.27
C PRO A 16 17.07 5.81 -8.41
N SER A 17 18.12 6.57 -8.11
CA SER A 17 19.38 6.42 -8.84
C SER A 17 20.19 5.30 -8.18
N LYS A 18 21.30 4.85 -8.78
CA LYS A 18 22.22 3.88 -8.14
C LYS A 18 22.71 4.28 -6.74
N ILE A 19 22.47 5.52 -6.32
CA ILE A 19 23.02 6.14 -5.11
C ILE A 19 21.91 6.49 -4.09
N VAL A 20 20.67 6.76 -4.52
CA VAL A 20 19.65 7.38 -3.65
C VAL A 20 18.39 6.53 -3.63
N MET A 21 18.00 6.08 -2.44
CA MET A 21 16.76 5.35 -2.20
C MET A 21 15.55 6.29 -2.07
N PRO A 22 14.33 5.84 -2.40
CA PRO A 22 13.11 6.64 -2.27
C PRO A 22 12.93 7.28 -0.89
N SER A 23 13.27 6.56 0.18
CA SER A 23 13.17 7.07 1.55
C SER A 23 14.06 8.28 1.84
N PHE A 24 15.15 8.47 1.08
CA PHE A 24 16.03 9.61 1.24
C PHE A 24 15.31 10.92 0.93
N TYR A 25 14.46 10.94 -0.09
CA TYR A 25 13.65 12.12 -0.41
C TYR A 25 12.78 12.53 0.79
N TRP A 26 12.04 11.59 1.37
CA TRP A 26 11.14 11.85 2.49
C TRP A 26 11.84 12.17 3.82
N ARG A 27 13.13 11.85 3.94
CA ARG A 27 13.96 12.22 5.10
C ARG A 27 14.38 13.69 5.10
N TYR A 28 14.62 14.25 3.93
CA TYR A 28 15.28 15.55 3.79
C TYR A 28 14.45 16.58 2.99
N THR A 29 13.29 16.19 2.47
CA THR A 29 12.39 17.12 1.79
C THR A 29 11.81 18.14 2.77
N PHE A 30 11.63 19.37 2.29
CA PHE A 30 10.87 20.42 2.98
C PHE A 30 9.37 20.40 2.62
N LEU A 31 8.94 19.43 1.80
CA LEU A 31 7.54 19.27 1.45
C LEU A 31 6.71 18.98 2.70
N GLU A 32 5.69 19.79 2.93
CA GLU A 32 4.72 19.55 3.99
C GLU A 32 3.82 18.38 3.59
N PHE A 33 3.94 17.29 4.36
CA PHE A 33 3.06 16.12 4.26
C PHE A 33 2.67 15.69 5.69
N PRO A 34 1.63 16.32 6.27
CA PRO A 34 1.32 16.19 7.70
C PRO A 34 1.12 14.75 8.17
N GLU A 35 0.38 13.93 7.40
CA GLU A 35 0.13 12.53 7.73
C GLU A 35 1.43 11.73 7.87
N LEU A 36 2.38 11.94 6.96
CA LEU A 36 3.68 11.28 7.00
C LEU A 36 4.55 11.78 8.17
N GLN A 37 4.39 13.04 8.59
CA GLN A 37 5.06 13.57 9.78
C GLN A 37 4.48 12.95 11.06
N THR A 38 3.14 12.86 11.18
CA THR A 38 2.47 12.20 12.31
C THR A 38 2.89 10.73 12.43
N ALA A 39 3.08 10.03 11.31
CA ALA A 39 3.50 8.63 11.29
C ALA A 39 4.82 8.35 12.03
N LYS A 40 5.67 9.36 12.28
CA LYS A 40 6.90 9.22 13.08
C LYS A 40 6.62 8.90 14.56
N GLY A 41 5.50 9.36 15.09
CA GLY A 41 5.09 9.16 16.49
C GLY A 41 4.14 7.97 16.71
N ILE A 42 3.70 7.30 15.63
CA ILE A 42 2.79 6.16 15.72
C ILE A 42 3.61 4.87 15.65
N TYR A 43 3.59 4.08 16.73
CA TYR A 43 4.35 2.84 16.82
C TYR A 43 3.48 1.61 16.59
N GLN A 44 4.06 0.63 15.92
CA GLN A 44 3.45 -0.66 15.64
C GLN A 44 3.86 -1.70 16.70
N ARG A 45 3.22 -2.87 16.69
CA ARG A 45 3.47 -3.97 17.66
C ARG A 45 4.92 -4.44 17.71
N ASN A 46 5.67 -4.25 16.64
CA ASN A 46 7.08 -4.62 16.54
C ASN A 46 8.03 -3.54 17.08
N GLY A 47 7.50 -2.42 17.61
CA GLY A 47 8.27 -1.29 18.13
C GLY A 47 8.78 -0.33 17.05
N GLN A 48 8.47 -0.56 15.78
CA GLN A 48 8.83 0.32 14.67
C GLN A 48 7.75 1.39 14.48
N SER A 49 8.15 2.63 14.18
CA SER A 49 7.18 3.66 13.79
C SER A 49 6.55 3.34 12.42
N VAL A 50 5.34 3.84 12.17
CA VAL A 50 4.68 3.75 10.85
C VAL A 50 5.54 4.41 9.79
N TRP A 51 6.22 5.52 10.12
CA TRP A 51 7.13 6.19 9.20
C TRP A 51 8.32 5.29 8.81
N GLU A 52 9.04 4.72 9.77
CA GLU A 52 10.20 3.85 9.47
C GLU A 52 9.79 2.61 8.65
N HIS A 53 8.62 2.04 8.96
CA HIS A 53 8.05 0.94 8.19
C HIS A 53 7.78 1.36 6.75
N THR A 54 7.06 2.47 6.57
CA THR A 54 6.73 3.03 5.26
C THR A 54 7.98 3.30 4.43
N MET A 55 9.03 3.88 5.03
CA MET A 55 10.31 4.11 4.36
C MET A 55 10.96 2.81 3.88
N ASN A 56 10.96 1.77 4.71
CA ASN A 56 11.49 0.46 4.34
C ASN A 56 10.68 -0.21 3.21
N VAL A 57 9.36 0.01 3.17
CA VAL A 57 8.46 -0.48 2.13
C VAL A 57 8.79 0.19 0.80
N ILE A 58 8.80 1.52 0.74
CA ILE A 58 9.06 2.23 -0.52
C ILE A 58 10.46 1.96 -1.08
N ASP A 59 11.46 1.76 -0.22
CA ASP A 59 12.82 1.39 -0.67
C ASP A 59 12.84 0.02 -1.36
N ARG A 60 12.00 -0.92 -0.93
CA ARG A 60 11.82 -2.24 -1.57
C ARG A 60 11.00 -2.19 -2.86
N LEU A 61 10.29 -1.09 -3.09
CA LEU A 61 9.48 -0.84 -4.28
C LEU A 61 10.20 0.08 -5.27
N SER A 62 11.48 0.35 -5.04
CA SER A 62 12.23 1.38 -5.76
C SER A 62 12.41 1.06 -7.25
N ASP A 63 12.41 -0.22 -7.63
CA ASP A 63 12.46 -0.69 -9.02
C ASP A 63 11.07 -1.02 -9.61
N LYS A 64 9.99 -0.71 -8.88
CA LYS A 64 8.61 -1.02 -9.26
C LYS A 64 7.92 0.17 -9.92
N THR A 65 6.64 -0.01 -10.26
CA THR A 65 5.83 1.02 -10.90
C THR A 65 5.59 2.20 -9.95
N ASP A 66 5.30 3.39 -10.51
CA ASP A 66 4.90 4.54 -9.70
C ASP A 66 3.63 4.26 -8.88
N ILE A 67 2.72 3.40 -9.39
CA ILE A 67 1.52 2.96 -8.67
C ILE A 67 1.92 2.18 -7.41
N ALA A 68 2.79 1.17 -7.53
CA ALA A 68 3.23 0.38 -6.40
C ALA A 68 3.98 1.25 -5.38
N LEU A 69 4.87 2.13 -5.85
CA LEU A 69 5.66 3.01 -5.01
C LEU A 69 4.79 3.98 -4.20
N LEU A 70 3.80 4.62 -4.84
CA LEU A 70 2.84 5.49 -4.16
C LEU A 70 1.94 4.68 -3.21
N ALA A 71 1.42 3.52 -3.63
CA ALA A 71 0.64 2.67 -2.74
C ALA A 71 1.43 2.26 -1.49
N GLY A 72 2.71 1.93 -1.62
CA GLY A 72 3.61 1.69 -0.50
C GLY A 72 3.78 2.90 0.43
N LEU A 73 3.86 4.13 -0.12
CA LEU A 73 3.94 5.36 0.66
C LEU A 73 2.68 5.61 1.51
N PHE A 74 1.51 5.29 0.97
CA PHE A 74 0.22 5.61 1.60
C PHE A 74 -0.38 4.47 2.44
N HIS A 75 0.04 3.21 2.24
CA HIS A 75 -0.71 2.02 2.71
C HIS A 75 -1.15 2.07 4.18
N ASP A 76 -0.32 2.60 5.07
CA ASP A 76 -0.51 2.59 6.51
C ASP A 76 -0.81 3.98 7.12
N LEU A 77 -0.90 5.05 6.33
CA LEU A 77 -1.06 6.40 6.87
C LEU A 77 -2.38 6.63 7.62
N GLY A 78 -3.41 5.83 7.33
CA GLY A 78 -4.66 5.79 8.08
C GLY A 78 -4.49 5.50 9.57
N LYS A 79 -3.41 4.81 9.97
CA LYS A 79 -3.06 4.60 11.38
C LYS A 79 -2.87 5.92 12.14
N CYS A 80 -2.53 7.01 11.45
CA CYS A 80 -2.37 8.34 12.05
C CYS A 80 -3.69 9.01 12.45
N LYS A 81 -4.83 8.56 11.90
CA LYS A 81 -6.16 9.12 12.18
C LYS A 81 -6.97 8.26 13.17
N ILE A 82 -6.45 7.07 13.53
CA ILE A 82 -7.16 6.09 14.34
C ILE A 82 -6.48 5.95 15.71
N PRO A 83 -7.17 6.23 16.82
CA PRO A 83 -6.63 5.97 18.15
C PRO A 83 -6.40 4.45 18.33
N PRO A 84 -5.27 4.01 18.90
CA PRO A 84 -5.02 2.59 19.14
C PRO A 84 -6.06 2.04 20.14
N MET A 85 -6.72 0.94 19.78
CA MET A 85 -7.69 0.26 20.64
C MET A 85 -7.04 -0.52 21.80
N ASP A 86 -7.74 -0.52 22.94
CA ASP A 86 -7.76 -1.47 24.07
C ASP A 86 -6.47 -1.70 24.89
N ASP A 87 -5.29 -1.64 24.27
CA ASP A 87 -4.01 -1.86 24.95
C ASP A 87 -2.87 -1.15 24.20
N PRO A 88 -2.22 -0.12 24.80
CA PRO A 88 -1.07 0.57 24.21
C PRO A 88 0.10 -0.36 23.86
N SER A 89 0.18 -1.55 24.48
CA SER A 89 1.21 -2.54 24.21
C SER A 89 0.94 -3.41 22.96
N LEU A 90 -0.30 -3.44 22.46
CA LEU A 90 -0.72 -4.26 21.30
C LEU A 90 -1.64 -3.51 20.32
N PRO A 91 -1.22 -2.32 19.84
CA PRO A 91 -2.08 -1.43 19.07
C PRO A 91 -2.71 -2.14 17.86
N ARG A 92 -4.02 -1.96 17.70
CA ARG A 92 -4.81 -2.35 16.53
C ARG A 92 -5.40 -1.08 15.92
N PHE A 93 -5.45 -1.05 14.59
CA PHE A 93 -5.97 0.08 13.82
C PHE A 93 -7.11 -0.39 12.92
N PRO A 94 -8.30 -0.69 13.46
CA PRO A 94 -9.44 -1.12 12.66
C PRO A 94 -9.83 -0.02 11.66
N GLY A 95 -10.05 -0.38 10.40
CA GLY A 95 -10.43 0.58 9.36
C GLY A 95 -9.28 1.39 8.75
N HIS A 96 -8.02 1.19 9.19
CA HIS A 96 -6.89 1.93 8.60
C HIS A 96 -6.73 1.77 7.09
N PRO A 97 -7.05 0.64 6.43
CA PRO A 97 -6.91 0.57 4.97
C PRO A 97 -7.77 1.58 4.23
N ILE A 98 -9.03 1.77 4.69
CA ILE A 98 -9.94 2.75 4.10
C ILE A 98 -9.50 4.17 4.43
N ALA A 99 -9.11 4.43 5.68
CA ALA A 99 -8.60 5.75 6.07
C ALA A 99 -7.32 6.13 5.29
N SER A 100 -6.40 5.17 5.07
CA SER A 100 -5.23 5.34 4.23
C SER A 100 -5.59 5.65 2.78
N ALA A 101 -6.61 4.97 2.23
CA ALA A 101 -7.04 5.18 0.85
C ALA A 101 -7.61 6.58 0.66
N ASN A 102 -8.42 7.06 1.62
CA ASN A 102 -8.94 8.43 1.60
C ASN A 102 -7.81 9.47 1.71
N ILE A 103 -6.77 9.21 2.50
CA ILE A 103 -5.57 10.08 2.55
C ILE A 103 -4.88 10.09 1.18
N ALA A 104 -4.70 8.92 0.56
CA ALA A 104 -4.07 8.78 -0.75
C ALA A 104 -4.84 9.54 -1.84
N GLU A 105 -6.15 9.36 -1.91
CA GLU A 105 -7.02 10.02 -2.88
C GLU A 105 -6.90 11.55 -2.81
N ASN A 106 -7.12 12.11 -1.62
CA ASN A 106 -7.06 13.55 -1.41
C ASN A 106 -5.66 14.11 -1.68
N THR A 107 -4.61 13.45 -1.19
CA THR A 107 -3.24 13.94 -1.30
C THR A 107 -2.75 13.87 -2.75
N LEU A 108 -3.01 12.77 -3.45
CA LEU A 108 -2.62 12.62 -4.84
C LEU A 108 -3.37 13.59 -5.75
N ALA A 109 -4.66 13.85 -5.49
CA ALA A 109 -5.41 14.89 -6.21
C ALA A 109 -4.77 16.26 -6.03
N LEU A 110 -4.42 16.64 -4.78
CA LEU A 110 -3.72 17.90 -4.48
C LEU A 110 -2.34 18.00 -5.13
N TRP A 111 -1.63 16.88 -5.25
CA TRP A 111 -0.32 16.83 -5.93
C TRP A 111 -0.43 16.82 -7.47
N GLY A 112 -1.64 16.82 -8.03
CA GLY A 112 -1.89 16.82 -9.47
C GLY A 112 -1.82 15.43 -10.11
N GLY A 113 -2.22 14.39 -9.37
CA GLY A 113 -2.39 13.04 -9.87
C GLY A 113 -3.55 12.94 -10.85
N ARG A 114 -3.40 12.05 -11.85
CA ARG A 114 -4.48 11.72 -12.79
C ARG A 114 -5.42 10.69 -12.17
N ASP A 115 -6.71 10.76 -12.50
CA ASP A 115 -7.76 9.86 -11.97
C ASP A 115 -7.37 8.38 -12.01
N TYR A 116 -6.81 7.92 -13.13
CA TYR A 116 -6.35 6.53 -13.27
C TYR A 116 -5.30 6.15 -12.22
N LEU A 117 -4.32 7.02 -11.96
CA LEU A 117 -3.28 6.76 -10.96
C LEU A 117 -3.89 6.75 -9.56
N ILE A 118 -4.75 7.72 -9.28
CA ILE A 118 -5.42 7.88 -7.97
C ILE A 118 -6.27 6.65 -7.66
N ASP A 119 -7.09 6.20 -8.59
CA ASP A 119 -7.92 5.00 -8.45
C ASP A 119 -7.07 3.75 -8.21
N ARG A 120 -6.01 3.55 -9.02
CA ARG A 120 -5.12 2.39 -8.88
C ARG A 120 -4.39 2.36 -7.54
N VAL A 121 -3.88 3.49 -7.07
CA VAL A 121 -3.24 3.59 -5.75
C VAL A 121 -4.26 3.35 -4.64
N SER A 122 -5.42 4.00 -4.68
CA SER A 122 -6.44 3.93 -3.62
C SER A 122 -7.03 2.51 -3.48
N ARG A 123 -7.18 1.78 -4.58
CA ARG A 123 -7.59 0.36 -4.56
C ARG A 123 -6.56 -0.55 -3.90
N ILE A 124 -5.27 -0.35 -4.18
CA ILE A 124 -4.23 -1.14 -3.50
C ILE A 124 -4.23 -0.82 -2.02
N VAL A 125 -4.25 0.46 -1.67
CA VAL A 125 -4.20 0.93 -0.29
C VAL A 125 -5.42 0.43 0.51
N SER A 126 -6.63 0.49 -0.03
CA SER A 126 -7.83 -0.01 0.66
C SER A 126 -7.87 -1.54 0.84
N THR A 127 -7.15 -2.28 -0.01
CA THR A 127 -7.16 -3.75 -0.02
C THR A 127 -5.85 -4.38 0.47
N HIS A 128 -4.85 -3.59 0.90
CA HIS A 128 -3.51 -4.10 1.24
C HIS A 128 -3.51 -5.12 2.40
N MET A 129 -4.54 -5.08 3.25
CA MET A 129 -4.74 -6.01 4.38
C MET A 129 -5.58 -7.24 4.05
N TYR A 130 -5.89 -7.52 2.77
CA TYR A 130 -6.68 -8.71 2.42
C TYR A 130 -6.08 -9.98 3.04
N ASP A 131 -6.97 -10.78 3.64
CA ASP A 131 -6.59 -12.07 4.19
C ASP A 131 -6.42 -13.07 3.04
N ILE A 132 -5.15 -13.40 2.77
CA ILE A 132 -4.74 -14.34 1.73
C ILE A 132 -4.50 -15.75 2.28
N SER A 133 -4.67 -15.98 3.59
CA SER A 133 -4.35 -17.26 4.23
C SER A 133 -5.28 -18.40 3.80
N ASN A 134 -6.53 -18.07 3.43
CA ASN A 134 -7.57 -19.02 3.04
C ASN A 134 -8.26 -18.66 1.70
N ALA A 135 -7.62 -17.80 0.89
CA ALA A 135 -8.25 -17.18 -0.28
C ALA A 135 -8.17 -18.06 -1.56
N THR A 136 -8.48 -19.35 -1.47
CA THR A 136 -8.44 -20.29 -2.61
C THR A 136 -9.81 -20.48 -3.29
N ARG A 137 -10.89 -19.97 -2.70
CA ARG A 137 -12.25 -20.09 -3.27
C ARG A 137 -12.42 -19.12 -4.43
N GLU A 138 -12.95 -19.59 -5.56
CA GLU A 138 -13.15 -18.79 -6.77
C GLU A 138 -13.93 -17.48 -6.52
N LYS A 139 -14.98 -17.52 -5.68
CA LYS A 139 -15.74 -16.33 -5.29
C LYS A 139 -14.84 -15.27 -4.62
N THR A 140 -13.91 -15.69 -3.78
CA THR A 140 -12.96 -14.81 -3.09
C THR A 140 -11.97 -14.21 -4.07
N ILE A 141 -11.44 -15.03 -5.00
CA ILE A 141 -10.49 -14.58 -6.03
C ILE A 141 -11.16 -13.58 -6.98
N ARG A 142 -12.38 -13.87 -7.44
CA ARG A 142 -13.16 -12.95 -8.28
C ARG A 142 -13.39 -11.61 -7.57
N LYS A 143 -13.77 -11.65 -6.29
CA LYS A 143 -13.95 -10.43 -5.50
C LYS A 143 -12.63 -9.67 -5.37
N PHE A 144 -11.52 -10.34 -5.04
CA PHE A 144 -10.19 -9.73 -4.97
C PHE A 144 -9.81 -9.04 -6.29
N VAL A 145 -9.97 -9.72 -7.43
CA VAL A 145 -9.66 -9.15 -8.74
C VAL A 145 -10.52 -7.94 -9.06
N ALA A 146 -11.82 -7.99 -8.73
CA ALA A 146 -12.74 -6.88 -8.95
C ALA A 146 -12.43 -5.67 -8.06
N ASP A 147 -12.06 -5.89 -6.79
CA ASP A 147 -11.76 -4.82 -5.86
C ASP A 147 -10.41 -4.15 -6.21
N VAL A 148 -9.36 -4.94 -6.49
CA VAL A 148 -8.02 -4.45 -6.82
C VAL A 148 -7.93 -3.84 -8.23
N GLY A 149 -8.66 -4.43 -9.18
CA GLY A 149 -8.54 -4.14 -10.61
C GLY A 149 -7.57 -5.11 -11.29
N GLN A 150 -7.99 -5.73 -12.39
CA GLN A 150 -7.23 -6.76 -13.11
C GLN A 150 -5.85 -6.28 -13.59
N ASP A 151 -5.76 -5.05 -14.08
CA ASP A 151 -4.53 -4.37 -14.50
C ASP A 151 -3.61 -3.97 -13.34
N ASN A 152 -4.08 -4.11 -12.10
CA ASN A 152 -3.41 -3.62 -10.90
C ASN A 152 -2.91 -4.74 -9.98
N ILE A 153 -3.19 -6.00 -10.33
CA ILE A 153 -2.92 -7.17 -9.50
C ILE A 153 -1.42 -7.31 -9.18
N GLU A 154 -0.55 -7.17 -10.17
CA GLU A 154 0.90 -7.28 -9.94
C GLU A 154 1.41 -6.16 -9.01
N ASN A 155 0.91 -4.93 -9.15
CA ASN A 155 1.25 -3.84 -8.24
C ASN A 155 0.81 -4.14 -6.80
N TRP A 156 -0.36 -4.76 -6.62
CA TRP A 156 -0.84 -5.18 -5.31
C TRP A 156 0.10 -6.21 -4.68
N PHE A 157 0.53 -7.20 -5.46
CA PHE A 157 1.48 -8.21 -4.99
C PHE A 157 2.85 -7.61 -4.66
N ASP A 158 3.38 -6.73 -5.50
CA ASP A 158 4.63 -5.99 -5.22
C ASP A 158 4.56 -5.29 -3.84
N VAL A 159 3.47 -4.55 -3.59
CA VAL A 159 3.25 -3.86 -2.30
C VAL A 159 3.13 -4.86 -1.15
N ARG A 160 2.38 -5.94 -1.31
CA ARG A 160 2.20 -6.97 -0.26
C ARG A 160 3.52 -7.67 0.09
N ILE A 161 4.36 -7.94 -0.91
CA ILE A 161 5.68 -8.54 -0.73
C ILE A 161 6.60 -7.55 0.00
N ALA A 162 6.62 -6.29 -0.41
CA ALA A 162 7.42 -5.25 0.22
C ALA A 162 7.02 -5.02 1.68
N ASP A 163 5.72 -4.89 1.97
CA ASP A 163 5.14 -4.73 3.31
C ASP A 163 5.46 -5.90 4.25
N SER A 164 5.28 -7.15 3.79
CA SER A 164 5.64 -8.32 4.60
C SER A 164 7.16 -8.42 4.87
N SER A 165 7.97 -7.80 4.01
CA SER A 165 9.44 -7.86 4.06
C SER A 165 10.12 -6.65 4.69
N SER A 166 9.38 -5.58 5.02
CA SER A 166 9.91 -4.29 5.50
C SER A 166 10.12 -4.20 7.01
N TYR A 167 9.55 -5.13 7.77
CA TYR A 167 9.80 -5.25 9.20
C TYR A 167 11.28 -5.52 9.47
N SER A 168 11.96 -4.52 10.04
CA SER A 168 13.40 -4.56 10.36
C SER A 168 13.60 -4.75 11.87
N PHE A 169 14.58 -5.58 12.25
CA PHE A 169 14.92 -5.84 13.65
C PHE A 169 16.07 -4.97 14.12
N TYR A 170 15.85 -4.23 15.21
CA TYR A 170 16.91 -3.84 16.14
C TYR A 170 17.40 -5.10 16.89
N SER A 171 18.31 -5.88 16.28
CA SER A 171 19.40 -6.68 16.94
C SER A 171 19.94 -7.80 16.03
N ASN A 172 21.28 -7.95 16.02
CA ASN A 172 22.03 -8.84 15.12
C ASN A 172 21.74 -10.35 15.31
N GLN A 173 21.26 -10.79 16.47
CA GLN A 173 20.95 -12.21 16.72
C GLN A 173 19.59 -12.64 16.12
N LYS A 174 18.64 -11.72 15.92
CA LYS A 174 17.29 -12.02 15.42
C LYS A 174 17.20 -12.13 13.89
N GLN A 175 18.24 -11.73 13.15
CA GLN A 175 18.24 -11.67 11.67
C GLN A 175 18.10 -13.05 11.00
N ARG A 176 18.85 -14.07 11.45
CA ARG A 176 18.83 -15.42 10.83
C ARG A 176 17.48 -16.12 10.98
N LYS A 177 16.85 -16.00 12.15
CA LYS A 177 15.56 -16.64 12.47
C LYS A 177 14.37 -15.96 11.79
N HIS A 178 14.53 -14.70 11.38
CA HIS A 178 13.48 -13.93 10.67
C HIS A 178 13.56 -14.02 9.16
N ARG A 179 14.76 -14.16 8.57
CA ARG A 179 14.88 -14.41 7.13
C ARG A 179 14.13 -15.68 6.74
N SER A 180 14.29 -16.76 7.52
CA SER A 180 13.52 -17.99 7.36
C SER A 180 12.01 -17.79 7.60
N ALA A 181 11.60 -16.88 8.50
CA ALA A 181 10.19 -16.55 8.72
C ALA A 181 9.56 -15.72 7.58
N LYS A 182 10.33 -14.84 6.92
CA LYS A 182 9.89 -14.07 5.74
C LYS A 182 9.75 -14.94 4.50
N GLU A 183 10.78 -15.75 4.22
CA GLU A 183 10.70 -16.81 3.19
C GLU A 183 9.52 -17.75 3.51
N SER A 184 9.26 -18.03 4.80
CA SER A 184 8.07 -18.80 5.21
C SER A 184 6.75 -18.10 4.89
N TYR A 185 6.56 -16.80 5.15
CA TYR A 185 5.28 -16.13 4.84
C TYR A 185 5.04 -16.05 3.33
N TYR A 186 6.05 -15.67 2.56
CA TYR A 186 5.95 -15.57 1.10
C TYR A 186 5.57 -16.92 0.48
N SER A 187 6.36 -17.98 0.74
CA SER A 187 6.11 -19.30 0.16
C SER A 187 4.85 -19.97 0.70
N ARG A 188 4.41 -19.64 1.92
CA ARG A 188 3.21 -20.23 2.52
C ARG A 188 1.91 -19.57 2.09
N TYR A 189 1.93 -18.26 1.82
CA TYR A 189 0.69 -17.50 1.58
C TYR A 189 0.71 -16.66 0.31
N ILE A 190 1.74 -15.84 0.07
CA ILE A 190 1.77 -14.94 -1.09
C ILE A 190 1.89 -15.73 -2.38
N GLU A 191 2.88 -16.63 -2.49
CA GLU A 191 3.14 -17.38 -3.72
C GLU A 191 1.98 -18.30 -4.12
N PRO A 192 1.38 -19.10 -3.22
CA PRO A 192 0.20 -19.90 -3.57
C PRO A 192 -0.98 -19.04 -4.01
N PHE A 193 -1.24 -17.92 -3.32
CA PHE A 193 -2.33 -17.02 -3.69
C PHE A 193 -2.10 -16.36 -5.05
N HIS A 194 -0.88 -15.88 -5.32
CA HIS A 194 -0.48 -15.34 -6.63
C HIS A 194 -0.73 -16.34 -7.76
N LYS A 195 -0.27 -17.59 -7.62
CA LYS A 195 -0.50 -18.65 -8.63
C LYS A 195 -1.98 -18.87 -8.92
N VAL A 196 -2.81 -18.90 -7.88
CA VAL A 196 -4.25 -19.11 -8.03
C VAL A 196 -4.94 -17.91 -8.70
N VAL A 197 -4.56 -16.68 -8.34
CA VAL A 197 -5.05 -15.46 -9.00
C VAL A 197 -4.64 -15.43 -10.47
N MET A 198 -3.37 -15.72 -10.79
CA MET A 198 -2.89 -15.72 -12.17
C MET A 198 -3.59 -16.80 -13.01
N SER A 199 -3.77 -18.00 -12.47
CA SER A 199 -4.55 -19.05 -13.14
C SER A 199 -6.01 -18.64 -13.37
N TYR A 200 -6.61 -17.89 -12.44
CA TYR A 200 -7.96 -17.34 -12.61
C TYR A 200 -8.01 -16.31 -13.75
N LEU A 201 -7.01 -15.42 -13.84
CA LEU A 201 -6.92 -14.39 -14.88
C LEU A 201 -6.70 -14.99 -16.27
N GLU A 202 -5.86 -16.01 -16.40
CA GLU A 202 -5.60 -16.73 -17.67
C GLU A 202 -6.86 -17.41 -18.23
N LYS A 203 -7.75 -17.86 -17.34
CA LYS A 203 -9.03 -18.50 -17.71
C LYS A 203 -10.10 -17.50 -18.12
N GLN A 204 -9.95 -16.22 -17.80
CA GLN A 204 -10.92 -15.22 -18.23
C GLN A 204 -10.75 -15.00 -19.75
N PRO A 205 -11.86 -14.87 -20.50
CA PRO A 205 -11.77 -14.44 -21.88
C PRO A 205 -11.00 -13.12 -21.92
N LYS A 206 -10.18 -12.91 -22.97
CA LYS A 206 -9.53 -11.61 -23.24
C LYS A 206 -10.60 -10.59 -23.63
N THR A 207 -11.48 -10.23 -22.71
CA THR A 207 -12.47 -9.18 -22.92
C THR A 207 -11.78 -7.85 -22.71
N ASP A 208 -11.98 -6.93 -23.65
CA ASP A 208 -11.64 -5.53 -23.48
C ASP A 208 -12.07 -5.08 -22.09
N GLN A 209 -11.12 -4.54 -21.33
CA GLN A 209 -11.39 -4.17 -19.95
C GLN A 209 -12.56 -3.18 -19.92
N PRO A 210 -13.57 -3.38 -19.06
CA PRO A 210 -14.59 -2.37 -18.87
C PRO A 210 -13.90 -1.08 -18.43
N LYS A 211 -14.03 -0.03 -19.24
CA LYS A 211 -13.62 1.31 -18.86
C LYS A 211 -14.50 1.73 -17.69
N PHE A 212 -14.01 1.58 -16.47
CA PHE A 212 -14.65 2.18 -15.31
C PHE A 212 -14.47 3.69 -15.43
N THR A 213 -15.51 4.37 -15.89
CA THR A 213 -15.64 5.81 -15.67
C THR A 213 -15.81 6.00 -14.16
N CYS A 214 -14.88 6.71 -13.51
CA CYS A 214 -15.05 7.14 -12.13
C CYS A 214 -16.38 7.90 -12.01
N PRO A 215 -17.38 7.39 -11.28
CA PRO A 215 -18.51 8.20 -10.89
C PRO A 215 -18.00 9.09 -9.75
N VAL A 216 -17.68 10.34 -10.07
CA VAL A 216 -17.53 11.37 -9.05
C VAL A 216 -18.88 11.52 -8.37
N THR A 217 -19.01 11.00 -7.15
CA THR A 217 -19.94 11.51 -6.13
C THR A 217 -19.55 10.91 -4.79
N GLY A 218 -19.31 11.80 -3.83
CA GLY A 218 -18.79 11.49 -2.51
C GLY A 218 -19.55 10.35 -1.81
N MET A 219 -18.76 9.51 -1.15
CA MET A 219 -19.21 8.47 -0.25
C MET A 219 -19.98 9.13 0.91
N GLN A 220 -21.30 9.28 0.78
CA GLN A 220 -22.16 9.64 1.91
C GLN A 220 -22.29 8.41 2.81
N ILE A 221 -21.71 8.50 4.00
CA ILE A 221 -22.01 7.58 5.10
C ILE A 221 -23.19 8.20 5.84
N GLU A 222 -24.42 7.85 5.45
CA GLU A 222 -25.57 8.04 6.32
C GLU A 222 -25.50 6.93 7.38
N GLY A 223 -25.07 7.31 8.59
CA GLY A 223 -25.32 6.52 9.79
C GLY A 223 -26.76 6.80 10.20
N GLY A 224 -27.63 5.81 9.99
CA GLY A 224 -28.99 5.83 10.52
C GLY A 224 -28.99 5.66 12.03
N ASP A 225 -29.74 6.53 12.69
CA ASP A 225 -30.27 6.30 14.03
C ASP A 225 -31.31 5.18 13.96
N ASP A 226 -31.16 4.17 14.82
CA ASP A 226 -32.23 3.40 15.48
C ASP A 226 -31.62 2.64 16.68
#